data_AF-A0A447TXZ8-F1
#
_entry.id   AF-A0A447TXZ8-F1
#
_cell.length_a   1.000
_cell.length_b   1.000
_cell.length_c   1.000
_cell.angle_alpha   90.00
_cell.angle_beta   90.00
_cell.angle_gamma   90.00
#
_symmetry.space_group_name_H-M   'P 1'
#
loop_
_entity.id
_entity.type
_entity.pdbx_description
1 polymer ?
#
loop_
_entity_poly.entity_id
_entity_poly.type
_entity_poly.pdbx_seq_one_letter_code
_entity_poly.pdbx_strand_id
1 'polypeptide(L)'
;MIVVDHTDMSVRGWVGSVDLNDDSRFGHVDMVTAIRSPGSVLKPFVYGLALDDGLIHPASLLQDVPRRTGDYRPGNFDSGFHGPVSMSDALVRSLNLPAVQVLEAYGPKRFAAKLRNVGLPLYLPAGAAPNLSLILGGAGARLDEMAAAYSAFRSSWESGEITVTAGTIRCRKDH
;
A
#
# COMPACT_ATOMS: atom_id res chain seq x y z
N MET A 1 3.15 8.85 -12.49
CA MET A 1 1.73 8.41 -12.55
C MET A 1 1.65 7.15 -13.38
N ILE A 2 0.97 6.12 -12.90
CA ILE A 2 0.67 4.91 -13.66
C ILE A 2 -0.85 4.72 -13.69
N VAL A 3 -1.38 4.32 -14.84
CA VAL A 3 -2.80 3.95 -15.00
C VAL A 3 -2.84 2.51 -15.44
N VAL A 4 -3.48 1.66 -14.65
CA VAL A 4 -3.65 0.23 -14.93
C VAL A 4 -5.14 -0.02 -15.18
N ASP A 5 -5.45 -0.65 -16.30
CA ASP A 5 -6.79 -1.16 -16.56
C ASP A 5 -7.01 -2.38 -15.67
N HIS A 6 -8.03 -2.28 -14.81
CA HIS A 6 -8.35 -3.30 -13.82
C HIS A 6 -9.03 -4.56 -14.42
N THR A 7 -9.41 -4.54 -15.70
CA THR A 7 -10.08 -5.68 -16.35
C THR A 7 -9.10 -6.64 -17.03
N ASP A 8 -8.01 -6.11 -17.59
CA ASP A 8 -6.99 -6.87 -18.32
C ASP A 8 -5.58 -6.71 -17.74
N MET A 9 -5.44 -5.97 -16.65
CA MET A 9 -4.17 -5.63 -15.98
C MET A 9 -3.17 -4.89 -16.90
N SER A 10 -3.62 -4.35 -18.03
CA SER A 10 -2.76 -3.61 -18.95
C SER A 10 -2.43 -2.22 -18.42
N VAL A 11 -1.18 -1.81 -18.59
CA VAL A 11 -0.77 -0.42 -18.30
C VAL A 11 -1.27 0.47 -19.44
N ARG A 12 -2.25 1.35 -19.14
CA ARG A 12 -2.83 2.32 -20.08
C ARG A 12 -2.12 3.67 -20.06
N GLY A 13 -1.31 3.94 -19.06
CA GLY A 13 -0.51 5.16 -18.97
C GLY A 13 0.70 4.99 -18.04
N TRP A 14 1.85 5.50 -18.47
CA TRP A 14 3.10 5.48 -17.72
C TRP A 14 3.76 6.86 -17.80
N VAL A 15 3.88 7.55 -16.67
CA VAL A 15 4.55 8.84 -16.54
C VAL A 15 5.57 8.71 -15.41
N GLY A 16 6.83 8.47 -15.78
CA GLY A 16 7.95 8.24 -14.86
C GLY A 16 8.69 9.50 -14.40
N SER A 17 8.48 10.63 -15.09
CA SER A 17 9.12 11.93 -14.80
C SER A 17 8.25 13.11 -15.26
N VAL A 18 8.39 14.26 -14.61
CA VAL A 18 7.97 15.57 -15.15
C VAL A 18 9.17 16.08 -15.97
N ASP A 19 8.96 16.33 -17.26
CA ASP A 19 9.92 16.77 -18.28
C ASP A 19 10.87 15.71 -18.86
N LEU A 20 10.76 15.52 -20.19
CA LEU A 20 11.59 14.68 -21.04
C LEU A 20 12.59 15.50 -21.89
N ASN A 21 12.78 16.79 -21.58
CA ASN A 21 13.44 17.76 -22.48
C ASN A 21 14.53 18.64 -21.81
N ASP A 22 15.06 18.25 -20.64
CA ASP A 22 16.14 19.00 -19.97
C ASP A 22 17.38 18.13 -19.74
N ASP A 23 18.34 18.22 -20.67
CA ASP A 23 19.63 17.50 -20.66
C ASP A 23 20.61 18.01 -19.58
N SER A 24 20.20 18.93 -18.69
CA SER A 24 21.10 19.54 -17.71
C SER A 24 21.18 18.83 -16.35
N ARG A 25 20.43 17.73 -16.12
CA ARG A 25 20.41 17.05 -14.81
C ARG A 25 20.56 15.53 -14.93
N PHE A 26 21.76 15.03 -14.61
CA PHE A 26 22.10 13.61 -14.42
C PHE A 26 21.37 12.96 -13.22
N GLY A 27 20.05 12.86 -13.29
CA GLY A 27 19.25 12.31 -12.20
C GLY A 27 17.83 11.99 -12.62
N HIS A 28 17.66 11.27 -13.74
CA HIS A 28 16.37 10.70 -14.11
C HIS A 28 16.03 9.57 -13.13
N VAL A 29 15.32 9.89 -12.05
CA VAL A 29 14.75 8.88 -11.14
C VAL A 29 13.37 8.55 -11.67
N ASP A 30 13.22 7.35 -12.26
CA ASP A 30 11.90 6.84 -12.58
C ASP A 30 11.12 6.61 -11.28
N MET A 31 10.18 7.52 -11.01
CA MET A 31 9.36 7.49 -9.80
C MET A 31 8.40 6.29 -9.77
N VAL A 32 8.21 5.59 -10.89
CA VAL A 32 7.38 4.38 -10.96
C VAL A 32 8.12 3.17 -10.39
N THR A 33 9.41 3.04 -10.69
CA THR A 33 10.23 1.89 -10.23
C THR A 33 11.02 2.17 -8.96
N ALA A 34 11.03 3.42 -8.49
CA ALA A 34 11.72 3.80 -7.25
C ALA A 34 11.03 3.20 -6.02
N ILE A 35 11.82 2.62 -5.11
CA ILE A 35 11.33 2.14 -3.82
C ILE A 35 11.02 3.35 -2.93
N ARG A 36 9.76 3.49 -2.52
CA ARG A 36 9.29 4.58 -1.64
C ARG A 36 8.36 4.05 -0.57
N SER A 37 8.21 4.82 0.51
CA SER A 37 7.25 4.46 1.55
C SER A 37 5.83 4.48 0.96
N PRO A 38 5.06 3.37 1.04
CA PRO A 38 3.67 3.35 0.58
C PRO A 38 2.74 4.10 1.53
N GLY A 39 3.16 4.35 2.78
CA GLY A 39 2.34 5.03 3.79
C GLY A 39 0.96 4.39 3.97
N SER A 40 -0.07 5.23 4.09
CA SER A 40 -1.47 4.83 4.28
C SER A 40 -2.05 3.99 3.14
N VAL A 41 -1.36 3.86 2.00
CA VAL A 41 -1.80 3.05 0.86
C VAL A 41 -1.80 1.55 1.20
N LEU A 42 -1.13 1.12 2.28
CA LEU A 42 -1.24 -0.28 2.76
C LEU A 42 -2.50 -0.57 3.58
N LYS A 43 -3.24 0.45 4.04
CA LYS A 43 -4.40 0.26 4.93
C LYS A 43 -5.50 -0.57 4.31
N PRO A 44 -5.98 -0.30 3.08
CA PRO A 44 -7.05 -1.11 2.48
C PRO A 44 -6.73 -2.61 2.49
N PHE A 45 -5.47 -3.00 2.21
CA PHE A 45 -5.06 -4.40 2.22
C PHE A 45 -5.15 -5.06 3.59
N VAL A 46 -4.70 -4.39 4.67
CA VAL A 46 -4.75 -5.00 6.00
C VAL A 46 -6.18 -5.15 6.50
N TYR A 47 -7.05 -4.17 6.22
CA TYR A 47 -8.47 -4.26 6.56
C TYR A 47 -9.17 -5.35 5.72
N GLY A 48 -8.91 -5.42 4.41
CA GLY A 48 -9.46 -6.45 3.53
C GLY A 48 -9.06 -7.85 3.98
N LEU A 49 -7.76 -8.07 4.20
CA LEU A 49 -7.25 -9.36 4.68
C LEU A 49 -7.85 -9.79 6.03
N ALA A 50 -8.02 -8.84 6.96
CA ALA A 50 -8.62 -9.13 8.25
C ALA A 50 -10.14 -9.37 8.16
N LEU A 51 -10.84 -8.73 7.21
CA LEU A 51 -12.23 -9.01 6.88
C LEU A 51 -12.40 -10.41 6.29
N ASP A 52 -11.55 -10.78 5.32
CA ASP A 52 -11.62 -12.06 4.63
C ASP A 52 -11.37 -13.24 5.58
N ASP A 53 -10.50 -13.05 6.57
CA ASP A 53 -10.25 -14.01 7.63
C ASP A 53 -11.32 -14.01 8.74
N GLY A 54 -12.29 -13.10 8.69
CA GLY A 54 -13.32 -12.95 9.73
C GLY A 54 -12.79 -12.42 11.08
N LEU A 55 -11.60 -11.81 11.12
CA LEU A 55 -11.03 -11.23 12.34
C LEU A 55 -11.73 -9.94 12.77
N ILE A 56 -12.27 -9.21 11.80
CA ILE A 56 -13.03 -7.97 11.98
C ILE A 56 -14.23 -7.97 11.03
N HIS A 57 -15.19 -7.09 11.29
CA HIS A 57 -16.31 -6.77 10.41
C HIS A 57 -16.45 -5.24 10.31
N PRO A 58 -17.24 -4.69 9.36
CA PRO A 58 -17.34 -3.24 9.13
C PRO A 58 -17.70 -2.41 10.37
N ALA A 59 -18.52 -2.96 11.26
CA ALA A 59 -18.95 -2.34 12.52
C ALA A 59 -18.07 -2.69 13.73
N SER A 60 -16.96 -3.43 13.55
CA SER A 60 -16.03 -3.71 14.65
C SER A 60 -15.49 -2.41 15.23
N LEU A 61 -15.53 -2.29 16.55
CA LEU A 61 -15.02 -1.10 17.24
C LEU A 61 -13.50 -1.20 17.42
N LEU A 62 -12.80 -0.26 16.81
CA LEU A 62 -11.36 -0.06 16.90
C LEU A 62 -11.05 1.15 17.78
N GLN A 63 -9.87 1.13 18.40
CA GLN A 63 -9.50 2.10 19.41
C GLN A 63 -8.60 3.18 18.80
N ASP A 64 -9.15 4.38 18.60
CA ASP A 64 -8.39 5.59 18.28
C ASP A 64 -8.20 6.43 19.54
N VAL A 65 -7.47 5.86 20.50
CA VAL A 65 -7.18 6.44 21.81
C VAL A 65 -5.66 6.40 22.06
N PRO A 66 -5.12 7.28 22.92
CA PRO A 66 -3.69 7.24 23.25
C PRO A 66 -3.30 5.85 23.77
N ARG A 67 -2.48 5.12 23.00
CA ARG A 67 -1.89 3.86 23.44
C ARG A 67 -0.54 4.12 24.10
N ARG A 68 -0.35 3.59 25.31
CA ARG A 68 0.97 3.45 25.92
C ARG A 68 1.45 2.02 25.69
N THR A 69 2.14 1.79 24.58
CA THR A 69 2.75 0.48 24.31
C THR A 69 4.27 0.63 24.47
N GLY A 70 4.79 0.39 25.67
CA GLY A 70 6.22 0.58 25.99
C GLY A 70 6.72 2.01 25.70
N ASP A 71 7.92 2.13 25.09
CA ASP A 71 8.55 3.40 24.70
C ASP A 71 8.00 4.02 23.41
N TYR A 72 7.07 3.36 22.72
CA TYR A 72 6.47 3.88 21.49
C TYR A 72 5.37 4.89 21.83
N ARG A 73 5.74 6.18 21.79
CA ARG A 73 4.81 7.31 21.85
C ARG A 73 4.61 7.84 20.43
N PRO A 74 3.50 7.51 19.75
CA PRO A 74 3.23 8.11 18.46
C PRO A 74 2.77 9.56 18.69
N GLY A 75 3.74 10.44 18.91
CA GLY A 75 3.53 11.86 19.22
C GLY A 75 2.98 12.68 18.05
N ASN A 76 2.79 12.06 16.87
CA ASN A 76 2.45 12.76 15.63
C ASN A 76 1.13 12.25 15.01
N PHE A 77 0.08 12.08 15.81
CA PHE A 77 -1.28 12.00 15.26
C PHE A 77 -1.91 13.39 15.32
N ASP A 78 -1.63 14.19 14.29
CA ASP A 78 -2.01 15.59 14.10
C ASP A 78 -3.53 15.89 14.24
N SER A 79 -4.38 14.87 14.27
CA SER A 79 -5.85 15.03 14.23
C SER A 79 -6.57 14.89 15.58
N GLY A 80 -5.84 14.65 16.68
CA GLY A 80 -6.47 14.26 17.94
C GLY A 80 -7.06 12.84 17.91
N PHE A 81 -7.55 12.39 19.08
CA PHE A 81 -8.09 11.05 19.30
C PHE A 81 -9.62 11.07 19.23
N HIS A 82 -10.21 10.06 18.60
CA HIS A 82 -11.67 9.99 18.39
C HIS A 82 -12.37 8.98 19.29
N GLY A 83 -11.64 8.25 20.13
CA GLY A 83 -12.22 7.20 20.96
C GLY A 83 -12.47 5.91 20.16
N PRO A 84 -13.48 5.12 20.55
CA PRO A 84 -13.94 3.99 19.77
C PRO A 84 -14.52 4.45 18.43
N VAL A 85 -14.01 3.90 17.33
CA VAL A 85 -14.47 4.17 15.96
C VAL A 85 -14.79 2.85 15.27
N SER A 86 -15.77 2.85 14.35
CA SER A 86 -16.01 1.67 13.53
C SER A 86 -14.83 1.40 12.60
N MET A 87 -14.64 0.15 12.18
CA MET A 87 -13.62 -0.19 11.20
C MET A 87 -13.80 0.58 9.89
N SER A 88 -15.04 0.68 9.41
CA SER A 88 -15.37 1.47 8.22
C SER A 88 -14.94 2.94 8.36
N ASP A 89 -15.28 3.58 9.48
CA ASP A 89 -14.91 4.98 9.72
C ASP A 89 -13.39 5.14 9.84
N ALA A 90 -12.72 4.19 10.50
CA ALA A 90 -11.28 4.21 10.65
C ALA A 90 -10.55 4.12 9.30
N LEU A 91 -11.06 3.32 8.36
CA LEU A 91 -10.52 3.22 7.01
C LEU A 91 -10.81 4.48 6.19
N VAL A 92 -12.06 4.98 6.20
CA VAL A 92 -12.45 6.21 5.49
C VAL A 92 -11.59 7.41 5.93
N ARG A 93 -11.35 7.51 7.23
CA ARG A 93 -10.57 8.59 7.83
C ARG A 93 -9.06 8.30 7.84
N SER A 94 -8.65 7.14 7.34
CA SER A 94 -7.28 6.67 7.29
C SER A 94 -6.56 6.80 8.64
N LEU A 95 -7.21 6.41 9.73
CA LEU A 95 -6.64 6.52 11.07
C LEU A 95 -5.51 5.50 11.28
N ASN A 96 -4.42 5.96 11.85
CA ASN A 96 -3.21 5.15 12.03
C ASN A 96 -3.34 4.16 13.18
N LEU A 97 -3.88 4.56 14.33
CA LEU A 97 -4.00 3.69 15.50
C LEU A 97 -4.91 2.48 15.27
N PRO A 98 -6.14 2.64 14.74
CA PRO A 98 -6.96 1.51 14.30
C PRO A 98 -6.23 0.57 13.33
N ALA A 99 -5.49 1.11 12.35
CA ALA A 99 -4.78 0.29 11.38
C ALA A 99 -3.63 -0.52 12.02
N VAL A 100 -2.91 0.07 12.97
CA VAL A 100 -1.90 -0.63 13.78
C VAL A 100 -2.55 -1.74 14.61
N GLN A 101 -3.70 -1.47 15.23
CA GLN A 101 -4.44 -2.48 15.99
C GLN A 101 -4.86 -3.68 15.12
N VAL A 102 -5.33 -3.42 13.89
CA VAL A 102 -5.69 -4.50 12.96
C VAL A 102 -4.45 -5.28 12.50
N LEU A 103 -3.34 -4.59 12.18
CA LEU A 103 -2.09 -5.27 11.81
C LEU A 103 -1.51 -6.10 12.96
N GLU A 104 -1.64 -5.63 14.19
CA GLU A 104 -1.24 -6.35 15.40
C GLU A 104 -2.03 -7.66 15.55
N ALA A 105 -3.36 -7.61 15.39
CA ALA A 105 -4.21 -8.80 15.42
C ALA A 105 -3.97 -9.75 14.24
N TYR A 106 -3.75 -9.22 13.03
CA TYR A 106 -3.53 -10.02 11.82
C TYR A 106 -2.14 -10.65 11.76
N GLY A 107 -1.13 -9.96 12.28
CA GLY A 107 0.27 -10.35 12.30
C GLY A 107 1.09 -9.75 11.15
N PRO A 108 2.14 -8.96 11.44
CA PRO A 108 2.90 -8.25 10.40
C PRO A 108 3.68 -9.17 9.45
N LYS A 109 4.19 -10.31 9.95
CA LYS A 109 4.86 -11.32 9.11
C LYS A 109 3.89 -11.95 8.11
N ARG A 110 2.69 -12.28 8.57
CA ARG A 110 1.61 -12.84 7.75
C ARG A 110 1.16 -11.84 6.69
N PHE A 111 1.00 -10.57 7.08
CA PHE A 111 0.66 -9.48 6.17
C PHE A 111 1.68 -9.32 5.04
N ALA A 112 2.97 -9.18 5.38
CA ALA A 112 4.03 -9.05 4.39
C ALA A 112 4.10 -10.27 3.44
N ALA A 113 3.88 -11.48 3.96
CA ALA A 113 3.86 -12.69 3.14
C ALA A 113 2.67 -12.70 2.16
N LYS A 114 1.48 -12.28 2.59
CA LYS A 114 0.30 -12.19 1.71
C LYS A 114 0.48 -11.15 0.61
N LEU A 115 1.02 -9.98 0.92
CA LEU A 115 1.30 -8.94 -0.08
C LEU A 115 2.30 -9.42 -1.13
N ARG A 116 3.38 -10.09 -0.70
CA ARG A 116 4.34 -10.70 -1.63
C ARG A 116 3.67 -11.70 -2.58
N ASN A 117 2.72 -12.50 -2.10
CA ASN A 117 2.04 -13.50 -2.92
C ASN A 117 1.11 -12.88 -3.97
N VAL A 118 0.65 -11.63 -3.78
CA VAL A 118 -0.17 -10.88 -4.75
C VAL A 118 0.64 -9.90 -5.59
N GLY A 119 1.96 -10.06 -5.63
CA GLY A 119 2.85 -9.22 -6.45
C GLY A 119 3.21 -7.86 -5.84
N LEU A 120 2.98 -7.66 -4.54
CA LEU A 120 3.40 -6.47 -3.79
C LEU A 120 4.44 -6.82 -2.71
N PRO A 121 5.69 -7.12 -3.06
CA PRO A 121 6.74 -7.32 -2.07
C PRO A 121 7.03 -6.01 -1.31
N LEU A 122 7.15 -6.11 0.02
CA LEU A 122 7.59 -4.98 0.85
C LEU A 122 9.11 -5.03 1.05
N TYR A 123 9.78 -3.92 0.75
CA TYR A 123 11.21 -3.74 0.91
C TYR A 123 11.53 -3.22 2.30
N LEU A 124 12.17 -4.05 3.13
CA LEU A 124 12.54 -3.70 4.50
C LEU A 124 13.99 -3.26 4.60
N PRO A 125 14.37 -2.44 5.60
CA PRO A 125 15.76 -2.19 5.93
C PRO A 125 16.54 -3.50 6.15
N ALA A 126 17.84 -3.50 5.84
CA ALA A 126 18.68 -4.67 5.97
C ALA A 126 18.65 -5.24 7.40
N GLY A 127 18.40 -6.54 7.53
CA GLY A 127 18.29 -7.23 8.83
C GLY A 127 16.97 -6.99 9.59
N ALA A 128 16.05 -6.17 9.06
CA ALA A 128 14.77 -5.94 9.70
C ALA A 128 13.76 -7.05 9.40
N ALA A 129 12.91 -7.36 10.39
CA ALA A 129 11.76 -8.23 10.23
C ALA A 129 10.46 -7.42 10.11
N PRO A 130 9.42 -7.95 9.41
CA PRO A 130 8.09 -7.36 9.39
C PRO A 130 7.58 -7.06 10.81
N ASN A 131 7.18 -5.81 11.06
CA ASN A 131 6.65 -5.36 12.35
C ASN A 131 5.53 -4.31 12.16
N LEU A 132 5.02 -3.71 13.23
CA LEU A 132 3.88 -2.79 13.14
C LEU A 132 4.16 -1.51 12.34
N SER A 133 5.43 -1.14 12.15
CA SER A 133 5.79 0.03 11.35
C SER A 133 5.38 -0.08 9.88
N LEU A 134 5.12 -1.31 9.36
CA LEU A 134 4.69 -1.53 7.99
C LEU A 134 3.50 -0.64 7.62
N ILE A 135 2.48 -0.59 8.47
CA ILE A 135 1.24 0.17 8.21
C ILE A 135 1.40 1.68 8.38
N LEU A 136 2.54 2.11 8.91
CA LEU A 136 2.93 3.50 9.12
C LEU A 136 3.99 3.97 8.12
N GLY A 137 4.31 3.15 7.11
CA GLY A 137 5.29 3.48 6.09
C GLY A 137 6.73 3.09 6.41
N GLY A 138 6.96 2.19 7.37
CA GLY A 138 8.28 1.66 7.73
C GLY A 138 8.87 0.63 6.75
N ALA A 139 8.24 0.46 5.59
CA ALA A 139 8.75 -0.35 4.47
C ALA A 139 8.69 0.45 3.18
N GLY A 140 9.45 0.03 2.18
CA GLY A 140 9.34 0.50 0.81
C GLY A 140 8.44 -0.40 -0.04
N ALA A 141 7.86 0.18 -1.08
CA ALA A 141 7.17 -0.50 -2.18
C ALA A 141 7.42 0.27 -3.48
N ARG A 142 7.25 -0.38 -4.63
CA ARG A 142 7.26 0.30 -5.93
C ARG A 142 5.85 0.65 -6.37
N LEU A 143 5.71 1.74 -7.12
CA LEU A 143 4.40 2.25 -7.53
C LEU A 143 3.72 1.34 -8.56
N ASP A 144 4.49 0.72 -9.46
CA ASP A 144 3.99 -0.27 -10.42
C ASP A 144 3.42 -1.50 -9.71
N GLU A 145 4.15 -2.07 -8.75
CA GLU A 145 3.70 -3.18 -7.91
C GLU A 145 2.44 -2.82 -7.10
N MET A 146 2.36 -1.59 -6.58
CA MET A 146 1.18 -1.10 -5.88
C MET A 146 -0.03 -1.00 -6.81
N ALA A 147 0.13 -0.40 -7.99
CA ALA A 147 -0.97 -0.25 -8.94
C ALA A 147 -1.49 -1.62 -9.41
N ALA A 148 -0.56 -2.54 -9.70
CA ALA A 148 -0.83 -3.95 -9.96
C ALA A 148 -1.66 -4.60 -8.84
N ALA A 149 -1.20 -4.51 -7.58
CA ALA A 149 -1.90 -5.12 -6.46
C ALA A 149 -3.28 -4.52 -6.22
N TYR A 150 -3.47 -3.22 -6.43
CA TYR A 150 -4.79 -2.58 -6.33
C TYR A 150 -5.76 -3.03 -7.41
N SER A 151 -5.28 -3.26 -8.63
CA SER A 151 -6.13 -3.81 -9.69
C SER A 151 -6.56 -5.25 -9.37
N ALA A 152 -5.68 -6.06 -8.76
CA ALA A 152 -6.01 -7.40 -8.28
C ALA A 152 -6.87 -7.42 -6.99
N PHE A 153 -6.86 -6.34 -6.20
CA PHE A 153 -7.57 -6.23 -4.92
C PHE A 153 -9.11 -6.25 -5.08
N ARG A 154 -9.65 -6.10 -6.30
CA ARG A 154 -11.10 -6.03 -6.57
C ARG A 154 -11.79 -7.40 -6.68
N SER A 155 -11.04 -8.49 -6.88
CA SER A 155 -11.59 -9.79 -7.24
C SER A 155 -11.26 -10.85 -6.20
N SER A 156 -11.99 -10.89 -5.08
CA SER A 156 -12.22 -12.07 -4.21
C SER A 156 -11.07 -13.09 -4.05
N TRP A 157 -9.81 -12.67 -4.05
CA TRP A 157 -8.62 -13.52 -4.05
C TRP A 157 -8.58 -14.63 -5.11
N GLU A 158 -8.95 -14.35 -6.36
CA GLU A 158 -8.47 -15.17 -7.48
C GLU A 158 -7.16 -14.59 -8.00
N SER A 159 -6.09 -15.36 -7.89
CA SER A 159 -4.75 -15.00 -8.36
C SER A 159 -4.75 -14.77 -9.88
N GLY A 160 -4.76 -13.52 -10.30
CA GLY A 160 -4.43 -13.12 -11.66
C GLY A 160 -2.92 -12.91 -11.78
N GLU A 161 -2.25 -13.77 -12.55
CA GLU A 161 -0.85 -13.58 -12.91
C GLU A 161 -0.75 -12.33 -13.80
N ILE A 162 0.03 -11.33 -13.38
CA ILE A 162 0.28 -10.13 -14.17
C ILE A 162 1.17 -10.55 -15.33
N THR A 163 0.56 -10.75 -16.50
CA THR A 163 1.31 -11.00 -17.72
C THR A 163 1.88 -9.67 -18.20
N VAL A 164 3.14 -9.39 -17.86
CA VAL A 164 3.94 -8.39 -18.57
C VAL A 164 4.26 -8.97 -19.94
N THR A 165 3.37 -8.76 -20.91
CA THR A 165 3.77 -8.97 -22.30
C THR A 165 4.80 -7.89 -22.59
N ALA A 166 6.05 -8.28 -22.87
CA ALA A 166 7.06 -7.38 -23.41
C ALA A 166 6.56 -6.87 -24.77
N GLY A 167 5.77 -5.81 -24.73
CA GLY A 167 5.10 -5.20 -25.86
C GLY A 167 5.45 -3.73 -25.84
N THR A 168 6.53 -3.40 -26.54
CA THR A 168 6.92 -2.08 -27.02
C THR A 168 5.92 -0.96 -26.73
N ILE A 169 6.33 0.00 -25.90
CA ILE A 169 5.69 1.31 -25.80
C ILE A 169 5.81 1.97 -27.19
N ARG A 170 4.80 1.78 -28.05
CA ARG A 170 4.65 2.60 -29.25
C ARG A 170 3.87 3.83 -28.87
N CYS A 171 4.61 4.89 -28.56
CA CYS A 171 4.09 6.25 -28.59
C CYS A 171 3.71 6.55 -30.05
N ARG A 172 2.42 6.52 -30.37
CA ARG A 172 1.92 7.00 -31.66
C ARG A 172 1.81 8.52 -31.52
N LYS A 173 2.75 9.25 -32.14
CA LYS A 173 2.62 10.68 -32.39
C LYS A 173 1.56 10.86 -33.45
N ASP A 174 0.45 11.49 -33.09
CA ASP A 174 -0.41 12.12 -34.09
C ASP A 174 0.11 13.57 -34.27
N HIS A 175 0.21 13.97 -35.53
CA HIS A 175 0.88 15.15 -36.05
C HIS A 175 0.28 16.49 -35.60
#